data_AF-A0A7S4V1B1-F1
#
_entry.id   AF-A0A7S4V1B1-F1
#
_cell.length_a   1.000
_cell.length_b   1.000
_cell.length_c   1.000
_cell.angle_alpha   90.00
_cell.angle_beta   90.00
_cell.angle_gamma   90.00
#
_symmetry.space_group_name_H-M   'P 1'
#
loop_
_entity.id
_entity.type
_entity.pdbx_description
1 polymer ?
#
loop_
_entity_poly.entity_id
_entity_poly.type
_entity_poly.pdbx_seq_one_letter_code
_entity_poly.pdbx_strand_id
1 'polypeptide(L)'
;TEEETKIVFEKLSTYIGRNIKHLIDRPDEEYCFRLQKERVYYLSVALANKAQHADKKLLVHMGTCFGKFTKSMKFRLHVTALDYLAQFAKYKVWVKPSSELSFVYGNNVLKAGLGRITENTPQHQGVVVYSMSDIPLGFGVTARSTQDCRKLPATDVVVFHQADVGEYLREEETLYSGAAVTGESSSDHELIRKKSKKPKKNLGSGSKGCQEWEG
;
A
#
# COMPACT_ATOMS: atom_id res chain seq x y z
N THR A 1 3.29 17.59 -1.19
CA THR A 1 2.78 18.95 -1.46
C THR A 1 1.30 19.03 -1.10
N GLU A 2 0.72 20.23 -1.01
CA GLU A 2 -0.71 20.40 -0.68
C GLU A 2 -1.62 19.73 -1.72
N GLU A 3 -1.24 19.78 -3.00
CA GLU A 3 -1.99 19.15 -4.10
C GLU A 3 -2.08 17.63 -3.97
N GLU A 4 -0.95 16.95 -3.73
CA GLU A 4 -0.91 15.50 -3.51
C GLU A 4 -1.80 15.10 -2.33
N THR A 5 -1.76 15.90 -1.27
CA THR A 5 -2.55 15.69 -0.06
C THR A 5 -4.05 15.77 -0.36
N LYS A 6 -4.46 16.75 -1.17
CA LYS A 6 -5.84 16.90 -1.63
C LYS A 6 -6.29 15.69 -2.45
N ILE A 7 -5.47 15.21 -3.38
CA ILE A 7 -5.79 14.04 -4.23
C ILE A 7 -5.98 12.78 -3.39
N VAL A 8 -5.10 12.56 -2.40
CA VAL A 8 -5.21 11.41 -1.48
C VAL A 8 -6.49 11.51 -0.66
N PHE A 9 -6.77 12.66 -0.06
CA PHE A 9 -7.98 12.83 0.76
C PHE A 9 -9.26 12.76 -0.06
N GLU A 10 -9.28 13.27 -1.29
CA GLU A 10 -10.40 13.12 -2.20
C GLU A 10 -10.64 11.63 -2.48
N LYS A 11 -9.59 10.86 -2.81
CA LYS A 11 -9.73 9.42 -3.04
C LYS A 11 -10.18 8.66 -1.80
N LEU A 12 -9.65 8.96 -0.61
CA LEU A 12 -10.07 8.33 0.64
C LEU A 12 -11.51 8.68 1.00
N SER A 13 -11.92 9.94 0.80
CA SER A 13 -13.29 10.41 1.07
C SER A 13 -14.34 9.63 0.27
N THR A 14 -13.99 9.05 -0.88
CA THR A 14 -14.90 8.20 -1.65
C THR A 14 -15.27 6.90 -0.91
N TYR A 15 -14.48 6.43 0.05
CA TYR A 15 -14.77 5.20 0.80
C TYR A 15 -15.32 5.49 2.21
N ILE A 16 -14.69 6.44 2.93
CA ILE A 16 -14.99 6.72 4.34
C ILE A 16 -15.79 8.02 4.54
N GLY A 17 -15.94 8.86 3.52
CA GLY A 17 -16.64 10.13 3.62
C GLY A 17 -16.00 11.10 4.61
N ARG A 18 -16.80 11.61 5.56
CA ARG A 18 -16.37 12.59 6.58
C ARG A 18 -15.60 11.97 7.74
N ASN A 19 -15.56 10.63 7.83
CA ASN A 19 -14.92 9.89 8.93
C ASN A 19 -13.39 9.92 8.87
N ILE A 20 -12.80 10.61 7.88
CA ILE A 20 -11.35 10.73 7.72
C ILE A 20 -10.65 11.37 8.91
N LYS A 21 -11.35 12.21 9.68
CA LYS A 21 -10.82 12.80 10.91
C LYS A 21 -10.42 11.76 11.94
N HIS A 22 -11.15 10.64 12.02
CA HIS A 22 -10.84 9.54 12.93
C HIS A 22 -9.53 8.80 12.60
N LEU A 23 -9.01 8.94 11.37
CA LEU A 23 -7.70 8.40 11.02
C LEU A 23 -6.55 9.32 11.50
N ILE A 24 -6.80 10.61 11.68
CA ILE A 24 -5.75 11.56 12.08
C ILE A 24 -5.79 11.74 13.60
N ASP A 25 -6.98 12.01 14.12
CA ASP A 25 -7.24 12.33 15.52
C ASP A 25 -7.66 11.07 16.28
N ARG A 26 -6.68 10.19 16.56
CA ARG A 26 -6.88 9.05 17.45
C ARG A 26 -6.56 9.45 18.90
N PRO A 27 -7.32 8.94 19.89
CA PRO A 27 -7.08 9.28 21.29
C PRO A 27 -5.75 8.72 21.82
N ASP A 28 -5.21 7.68 21.17
CA ASP A 28 -4.00 6.97 21.64
C ASP A 28 -2.71 7.69 21.21
N GLU A 29 -2.58 7.98 19.91
CA GLU A 29 -1.38 8.55 19.31
C GLU A 29 -1.75 9.32 18.03
N GLU A 30 -1.04 10.41 17.75
CA GLU A 30 -1.23 11.16 16.51
C GLU A 30 -0.66 10.41 15.30
N TYR A 31 -1.45 10.32 14.23
CA TYR A 31 -1.04 9.70 12.97
C TYR A 31 -0.91 10.74 11.86
N CYS A 32 0.04 10.52 10.96
CA CYS A 32 0.29 11.38 9.82
C CYS A 32 0.47 10.58 8.51
N PHE A 33 0.18 11.24 7.40
CA PHE A 33 0.49 10.73 6.08
C PHE A 33 1.83 11.29 5.60
N ARG A 34 2.72 10.43 5.08
CA ARG A 34 4.01 10.82 4.51
C ARG A 34 4.18 10.24 3.12
N LEU A 35 4.66 11.07 2.20
CA LEU A 35 5.00 10.65 0.85
C LEU A 35 6.49 10.30 0.75
N GLN A 36 6.79 9.16 0.14
CA GLN A 36 8.15 8.77 -0.19
C GLN A 36 8.17 7.86 -1.41
N LYS A 37 9.05 8.16 -2.39
CA LYS A 37 9.18 7.38 -3.64
C LYS A 37 7.80 7.12 -4.28
N GLU A 38 6.99 8.18 -4.40
CA GLU A 38 5.61 8.16 -4.94
C GLU A 38 4.58 7.35 -4.11
N ARG A 39 4.96 6.77 -2.97
CA ARG A 39 4.08 5.99 -2.09
C ARG A 39 3.67 6.79 -0.87
N VAL A 40 2.39 6.68 -0.51
CA VAL A 40 1.81 7.35 0.65
C VAL A 40 1.76 6.35 1.79
N TYR A 41 2.41 6.71 2.88
CA TYR A 41 2.49 5.93 4.10
C TYR A 41 1.65 6.56 5.20
N TYR A 42 0.97 5.73 5.95
CA TYR A 42 0.23 6.06 7.16
C TYR A 42 0.97 5.49 8.36
N LEU A 43 1.33 6.35 9.31
CA LEU A 43 2.17 6.01 10.45
C LEU A 43 2.01 7.03 11.58
N SER A 44 2.45 6.66 12.79
CA SER A 44 2.47 7.59 13.91
C SER A 44 3.53 8.68 13.75
N VAL A 45 3.28 9.85 14.35
CA VAL A 45 4.23 10.97 14.35
C VAL A 45 5.57 10.56 14.98
N ALA A 46 5.55 9.73 16.02
CA ALA A 46 6.76 9.21 16.66
C ALA A 46 7.60 8.37 15.69
N LEU A 47 6.97 7.50 14.89
CA LEU A 47 7.68 6.71 13.88
C LEU A 47 8.23 7.60 12.77
N ALA A 48 7.47 8.63 12.36
CA ALA A 48 7.89 9.56 11.32
C ALA A 48 9.15 10.33 11.73
N ASN A 49 9.24 10.73 13.00
CA ASN A 49 10.41 11.42 13.55
C ASN A 49 11.63 10.49 13.59
N LYS A 50 11.46 9.23 14.00
CA LYS A 50 12.56 8.23 13.98
C LYS A 50 13.06 7.96 12.57
N ALA A 51 12.16 7.87 11.60
CA ALA A 51 12.52 7.59 10.21
C ALA A 51 13.28 8.73 9.53
N GLN A 52 13.20 9.98 10.04
CA GLN A 52 13.99 11.10 9.53
C GLN A 52 15.50 10.89 9.69
N HIS A 53 15.92 10.08 10.66
CA HIS A 53 17.34 9.76 10.87
C HIS A 53 17.89 8.69 9.92
N ALA A 54 17.02 7.98 9.18
CA ALA A 54 17.42 7.00 8.19
C ALA A 54 17.61 7.65 6.81
N ASP A 55 18.59 7.16 6.04
CA ASP A 55 18.81 7.64 4.68
C ASP A 55 17.60 7.26 3.79
N LYS A 56 17.03 8.26 3.09
CA LYS A 56 15.92 8.11 2.15
C LYS A 56 16.18 7.07 1.06
N LYS A 57 17.46 6.85 0.70
CA LYS A 57 17.85 5.83 -0.29
C LYS A 57 17.64 4.42 0.26
N LEU A 58 18.06 4.20 1.51
CA LEU A 58 17.98 2.92 2.21
C LEU A 58 16.57 2.61 2.73
N LEU A 59 15.76 3.65 2.96
CA LEU A 59 14.39 3.46 3.43
C LEU A 59 13.49 2.95 2.30
N VAL A 60 13.01 1.71 2.45
CA VAL A 60 12.14 1.03 1.47
C VAL A 60 10.66 1.26 1.80
N HIS A 61 10.28 1.06 3.06
CA HIS A 61 8.90 1.14 3.54
C HIS A 61 8.87 1.71 4.96
N MET A 62 7.79 2.41 5.32
CA MET A 62 7.62 3.01 6.65
C MET A 62 6.15 2.93 7.05
N GLY A 63 5.83 2.21 8.13
CA GLY A 63 4.43 2.02 8.55
C GLY A 63 3.59 1.28 7.51
N THR A 64 2.33 1.67 7.36
CA THR A 64 1.40 1.07 6.39
C THR A 64 1.34 1.89 5.12
N CYS A 65 1.59 1.29 3.96
CA CYS A 65 1.36 1.95 2.67
C CYS A 65 -0.13 2.01 2.39
N PHE A 66 -0.67 3.19 2.07
CA PHE A 66 -2.06 3.32 1.65
C PHE A 66 -2.21 3.24 0.14
N GLY A 67 -1.14 3.52 -0.60
CA GLY A 67 -1.17 3.48 -2.05
C GLY A 67 0.01 4.20 -2.68
N LYS A 68 -0.03 4.32 -3.99
CA LYS A 68 0.99 5.00 -4.78
C LYS A 68 0.39 5.98 -5.77
N PHE A 69 1.14 7.02 -6.07
CA PHE A 69 0.87 7.87 -7.21
C PHE A 69 1.32 7.19 -8.49
N THR A 70 0.56 7.42 -9.54
CA THR A 70 0.91 7.06 -10.90
C THR A 70 1.66 8.23 -11.56
N LYS A 71 2.38 7.96 -12.65
CA LYS A 71 3.03 9.02 -13.46
C LYS A 71 2.05 10.10 -13.93
N SER A 72 0.76 9.76 -14.04
CA SER A 72 -0.33 10.69 -14.38
C SER A 72 -0.93 11.40 -13.16
N MET A 73 -0.25 11.44 -12.01
CA MET A 73 -0.68 12.07 -10.77
C MET A 73 -2.01 11.56 -10.20
N LYS A 74 -2.46 10.36 -10.60
CA LYS A 74 -3.62 9.70 -9.98
C LYS A 74 -3.15 8.82 -8.83
N PHE A 75 -3.89 8.84 -7.72
CA PHE A 75 -3.62 8.00 -6.56
C PHE A 75 -4.32 6.63 -6.69
N ARG A 76 -3.52 5.56 -6.72
CA ARG A 76 -4.01 4.16 -6.69
C ARG A 76 -3.91 3.66 -5.25
N LEU A 77 -5.06 3.34 -4.67
CA LEU A 77 -5.19 2.77 -3.34
C LEU A 77 -4.73 1.31 -3.36
N HIS A 78 -3.98 0.88 -2.36
CA HIS A 78 -3.53 -0.50 -2.18
C HIS A 78 -4.39 -1.23 -1.15
N VAL A 79 -4.45 -2.57 -1.24
CA VAL A 79 -5.18 -3.40 -0.27
C VAL A 79 -4.66 -3.26 1.16
N THR A 80 -3.40 -2.86 1.37
CA THR A 80 -2.81 -2.61 2.69
C THR A 80 -3.54 -1.54 3.52
N ALA A 81 -4.33 -0.67 2.88
CA ALA A 81 -5.18 0.30 3.58
C ALA A 81 -6.50 -0.30 4.10
N LEU A 82 -6.83 -1.55 3.74
CA LEU A 82 -8.13 -2.16 3.97
C LEU A 82 -8.50 -2.19 5.44
N ASP A 83 -7.59 -2.62 6.32
CA ASP A 83 -7.88 -2.75 7.76
C ASP A 83 -8.27 -1.42 8.41
N TYR A 84 -7.66 -0.32 7.96
CA TYR A 84 -7.94 1.02 8.46
C TYR A 84 -9.23 1.59 7.87
N LEU A 85 -9.46 1.41 6.57
CA LEU A 85 -10.61 1.98 5.88
C LEU A 85 -11.89 1.18 6.10
N ALA A 86 -11.80 -0.14 6.29
CA ALA A 86 -12.95 -1.02 6.51
C ALA A 86 -13.76 -0.61 7.75
N GLN A 87 -13.08 -0.19 8.83
CA GLN A 87 -13.69 0.24 10.09
C GLN A 87 -14.62 1.46 9.91
N PHE A 88 -14.27 2.37 9.01
CA PHE A 88 -14.98 3.64 8.82
C PHE A 88 -15.73 3.72 7.49
N ALA A 89 -15.77 2.63 6.72
CA ALA A 89 -16.38 2.60 5.40
C ALA A 89 -17.89 2.87 5.47
N LYS A 90 -18.34 3.87 4.72
CA LYS A 90 -19.75 4.26 4.66
C LYS A 90 -20.58 3.28 3.84
N TYR A 91 -20.05 2.86 2.69
CA TYR A 91 -20.72 1.95 1.78
C TYR A 91 -19.99 0.61 1.73
N LYS A 92 -20.75 -0.45 2.00
CA LYS A 92 -20.27 -1.82 2.08
C LYS A 92 -21.09 -2.73 1.16
N VAL A 93 -20.41 -3.72 0.59
CA VAL A 93 -21.00 -4.76 -0.25
C VAL A 93 -20.56 -6.12 0.28
N TRP A 94 -21.51 -7.03 0.47
CA TRP A 94 -21.25 -8.41 0.88
C TRP A 94 -21.40 -9.34 -0.31
N VAL A 95 -20.38 -10.17 -0.54
CA VAL A 95 -20.29 -11.13 -1.63
C VAL A 95 -20.63 -12.51 -1.11
N LYS A 96 -21.41 -13.27 -1.88
CA LYS A 96 -21.73 -14.67 -1.56
C LYS A 96 -20.47 -15.54 -1.65
N PRO A 97 -20.39 -16.66 -0.89
CA PRO A 97 -19.26 -17.58 -0.96
C PRO A 97 -18.95 -18.09 -2.37
N SER A 98 -19.97 -18.23 -3.23
CA SER A 98 -19.82 -18.64 -4.64
C SER A 98 -18.99 -17.68 -5.49
N SER A 99 -18.87 -16.42 -5.08
CA SER A 99 -18.20 -15.37 -5.84
C SER A 99 -17.05 -14.71 -5.07
N GLU A 100 -16.86 -15.09 -3.82
CA GLU A 100 -15.77 -14.62 -2.96
C GLU A 100 -14.41 -14.94 -3.57
N LEU A 101 -14.19 -16.20 -3.95
CA LEU A 101 -12.95 -16.63 -4.58
C LEU A 101 -12.71 -15.91 -5.93
N SER A 102 -13.78 -15.67 -6.69
CA SER A 102 -13.69 -14.93 -7.96
C SER A 102 -13.20 -13.50 -7.74
N PHE A 103 -13.72 -12.81 -6.70
CA PHE A 103 -13.29 -11.47 -6.34
C PHE A 103 -11.83 -11.43 -5.85
N VAL A 104 -11.45 -12.39 -4.99
CA VAL A 104 -10.07 -12.54 -4.50
C VAL A 104 -9.10 -12.91 -5.62
N TYR A 105 -9.56 -13.35 -6.79
CA TYR A 105 -8.72 -13.52 -7.98
C TYR A 105 -8.70 -12.30 -8.92
N GLY A 106 -9.22 -11.15 -8.48
CA GLY A 106 -9.19 -9.91 -9.26
C GLY A 106 -10.34 -9.75 -10.25
N ASN A 107 -11.40 -10.56 -10.14
CA ASN A 107 -12.57 -10.41 -11.00
C ASN A 107 -13.61 -9.44 -10.41
N ASN A 108 -14.41 -8.87 -11.30
CA ASN A 108 -15.55 -8.03 -10.91
C ASN A 108 -16.65 -8.86 -10.23
N VAL A 109 -17.42 -8.22 -9.35
CA VAL A 109 -18.56 -8.86 -8.71
C VAL A 109 -19.77 -8.76 -9.64
N LEU A 110 -20.31 -9.93 -10.00
CA LEU A 110 -21.55 -10.05 -10.76
C LEU A 110 -22.76 -10.00 -9.83
N LYS A 111 -23.92 -9.65 -10.39
CA LYS A 111 -25.18 -9.60 -9.64
C LYS A 111 -25.53 -10.94 -9.00
N ALA A 112 -25.20 -12.07 -9.65
CA ALA A 112 -25.38 -13.41 -9.08
C ALA A 112 -24.65 -13.58 -7.73
N GLY A 113 -23.45 -13.01 -7.64
CA GLY A 113 -22.57 -13.04 -6.48
C GLY A 113 -22.86 -11.99 -5.41
N LEU A 114 -23.79 -11.06 -5.68
CA LEU A 114 -24.17 -10.03 -4.71
C LEU A 114 -25.03 -10.64 -3.59
N GLY A 115 -24.55 -10.57 -2.36
CA GLY A 115 -25.29 -10.98 -1.16
C GLY A 115 -26.10 -9.81 -0.61
N ARG A 116 -25.41 -8.79 -0.09
CA ARG A 116 -26.01 -7.58 0.49
C ARG A 116 -25.30 -6.34 -0.03
N ILE A 117 -25.99 -5.22 -0.09
CA ILE A 117 -25.43 -3.92 -0.44
C ILE A 117 -26.02 -2.87 0.50
N THR A 118 -25.20 -1.92 0.91
CA THR A 118 -25.66 -0.79 1.71
C THR A 118 -26.73 0.00 0.95
N GLU A 119 -27.78 0.43 1.65
CA GLU A 119 -28.83 1.23 1.03
C GLU A 119 -28.32 2.61 0.59
N ASN A 120 -28.98 3.19 -0.40
CA ASN A 120 -28.63 4.51 -0.95
C ASN A 120 -27.16 4.62 -1.43
N THR A 121 -26.58 3.52 -1.91
CA THR A 121 -25.26 3.56 -2.56
C THR A 121 -25.43 4.12 -3.97
N PRO A 122 -24.81 5.27 -4.30
CA PRO A 122 -24.88 5.84 -5.63
C PRO A 122 -24.05 5.03 -6.64
N GLN A 123 -24.25 5.32 -7.91
CA GLN A 123 -23.42 4.77 -8.99
C GLN A 123 -22.00 5.35 -8.91
N HIS A 124 -20.99 4.55 -9.27
CA HIS A 124 -19.57 4.93 -9.29
C HIS A 124 -19.03 5.38 -7.93
N GLN A 125 -19.57 4.81 -6.86
CA GLN A 125 -19.14 5.07 -5.49
C GLN A 125 -18.09 4.06 -5.05
N GLY A 126 -17.07 4.52 -4.33
CA GLY A 126 -16.11 3.66 -3.63
C GLY A 126 -16.81 2.84 -2.53
N VAL A 127 -16.66 1.51 -2.60
CA VAL A 127 -17.23 0.57 -1.65
C VAL A 127 -16.15 -0.35 -1.12
N VAL A 128 -16.31 -0.77 0.14
CA VAL A 128 -15.51 -1.87 0.70
C VAL A 128 -16.29 -3.16 0.54
N VAL A 129 -15.61 -4.17 -0.01
CA VAL A 129 -16.17 -5.48 -0.30
C VAL A 129 -15.88 -6.40 0.89
N TYR A 130 -16.90 -7.11 1.33
CA TYR A 130 -16.88 -8.03 2.46
C TYR A 130 -17.34 -9.41 2.03
N SER A 131 -16.89 -10.43 2.76
CA SER A 131 -17.48 -11.76 2.75
C SER A 131 -18.79 -11.77 3.55
N MET A 132 -19.62 -12.80 3.40
CA MET A 132 -20.86 -12.98 4.20
C MET A 132 -20.59 -13.12 5.71
N SER A 133 -19.36 -13.41 6.10
CA SER A 133 -18.87 -13.51 7.48
C SER A 133 -18.33 -12.18 8.05
N ASP A 134 -18.61 -11.04 7.41
CA ASP A 134 -18.13 -9.71 7.81
C ASP A 134 -16.59 -9.54 7.78
N ILE A 135 -15.91 -10.36 6.97
CA ILE A 135 -14.47 -10.24 6.72
C ILE A 135 -14.23 -9.30 5.53
N PRO A 136 -13.41 -8.23 5.66
CA PRO A 136 -13.11 -7.34 4.55
C PRO A 136 -12.21 -8.05 3.51
N LEU A 137 -12.62 -8.03 2.24
CA LEU A 137 -11.94 -8.69 1.13
C LEU A 137 -11.17 -7.71 0.24
N GLY A 138 -11.61 -6.45 0.16
CA GLY A 138 -10.97 -5.47 -0.71
C GLY A 138 -11.80 -4.22 -0.99
N PHE A 139 -11.38 -3.50 -2.01
CA PHE A 139 -12.00 -2.28 -2.50
C PHE A 139 -12.66 -2.51 -3.85
N GLY A 140 -13.77 -1.83 -4.07
CA GLY A 140 -14.46 -1.81 -5.35
C GLY A 140 -15.14 -0.47 -5.61
N VAL A 141 -15.66 -0.33 -6.82
CA VAL A 141 -16.48 0.80 -7.24
C VAL A 141 -17.82 0.28 -7.75
N THR A 142 -18.93 0.84 -7.28
CA THR A 142 -20.24 0.41 -7.78
C THR A 142 -20.41 0.72 -9.26
N ALA A 143 -20.89 -0.26 -10.02
CA ALA A 143 -21.23 -0.09 -11.42
C ALA A 143 -22.59 0.59 -11.60
N ARG A 144 -23.51 0.37 -10.65
CA ARG A 144 -24.91 0.81 -10.66
C ARG A 144 -25.35 1.23 -9.25
N SER A 145 -26.45 2.00 -9.17
CA SER A 145 -27.03 2.40 -7.88
C SER A 145 -27.67 1.22 -7.16
N THR A 146 -27.90 1.32 -5.84
CA THR A 146 -28.58 0.24 -5.08
C THR A 146 -29.95 -0.12 -5.66
N GLN A 147 -30.70 0.87 -6.18
CA GLN A 147 -32.03 0.66 -6.76
C GLN A 147 -31.94 -0.11 -8.08
N ASP A 148 -30.98 0.26 -8.93
CA ASP A 148 -30.78 -0.39 -10.23
C ASP A 148 -30.22 -1.80 -10.07
N CYS A 149 -29.33 -2.01 -9.11
CA CYS A 149 -28.78 -3.32 -8.76
C CYS A 149 -29.84 -4.39 -8.45
N ARG A 150 -31.09 -4.02 -8.14
CA ARG A 150 -32.19 -4.97 -7.93
C ARG A 150 -32.83 -5.45 -9.24
N LYS A 151 -32.73 -4.67 -10.31
CA LYS A 151 -33.37 -4.91 -11.61
C LYS A 151 -32.44 -5.58 -12.63
N LEU A 152 -31.13 -5.60 -12.36
CA LEU A 152 -30.14 -6.15 -13.27
C LEU A 152 -30.23 -7.68 -13.41
N PRO A 153 -29.90 -8.23 -14.59
CA PRO A 153 -29.74 -9.67 -14.77
C PRO A 153 -28.55 -10.20 -13.95
N ALA A 154 -28.55 -11.50 -13.67
CA ALA A 154 -27.56 -12.15 -12.81
C ALA A 154 -26.12 -12.05 -13.34
N THR A 155 -25.95 -11.90 -14.66
CA THR A 155 -24.67 -11.80 -15.36
C THR A 155 -24.05 -10.41 -15.32
N ASP A 156 -24.81 -9.38 -14.96
CA ASP A 156 -24.33 -8.00 -15.00
C ASP A 156 -23.40 -7.69 -13.84
N VAL A 157 -22.40 -6.85 -14.13
CA VAL A 157 -21.45 -6.36 -13.12
C VAL A 157 -22.14 -5.35 -12.21
N VAL A 158 -22.02 -5.58 -10.90
CA VAL A 158 -22.52 -4.66 -9.86
C VAL A 158 -21.41 -3.89 -9.18
N VAL A 159 -20.22 -4.48 -9.05
CA VAL A 159 -19.04 -3.83 -8.47
C VAL A 159 -17.83 -4.12 -9.34
N PHE A 160 -17.18 -3.04 -9.78
CA PHE A 160 -15.87 -3.09 -10.40
C PHE A 160 -14.81 -3.32 -9.33
N HIS A 161 -14.00 -4.34 -9.54
CA HIS A 161 -12.84 -4.62 -8.70
C HIS A 161 -11.84 -3.45 -8.76
N GLN A 162 -11.18 -3.15 -7.65
CA GLN A 162 -10.11 -2.16 -7.58
C GLN A 162 -8.85 -2.70 -6.91
N ALA A 163 -9.01 -3.38 -5.78
CA ALA A 163 -7.94 -4.05 -5.05
C ALA A 163 -8.53 -5.13 -4.14
N ASP A 164 -7.82 -6.22 -3.92
CA ASP A 164 -8.28 -7.34 -3.10
C ASP A 164 -7.14 -7.99 -2.32
N VAL A 165 -7.48 -8.74 -1.26
CA VAL A 165 -6.50 -9.42 -0.39
C VAL A 165 -5.67 -10.48 -1.10
N GLY A 166 -6.11 -11.00 -2.24
CA GLY A 166 -5.33 -11.91 -3.06
C GLY A 166 -4.13 -11.22 -3.73
N GLU A 167 -4.09 -9.88 -3.79
CA GLU A 167 -2.91 -9.13 -4.24
C GLU A 167 -1.67 -9.43 -3.39
N TYR A 168 -1.83 -9.80 -2.11
CA TYR A 168 -0.69 -10.22 -1.28
C TYR A 168 0.05 -11.44 -1.82
N LEU A 169 -0.64 -12.31 -2.57
CA LEU A 169 -0.04 -13.51 -3.17
C LEU A 169 0.38 -13.29 -4.63
N ARG A 170 -0.21 -12.31 -5.33
CA ARG A 170 0.01 -12.08 -6.76
C ARG A 170 0.95 -10.92 -7.09
N GLU A 171 0.92 -9.87 -6.27
CA GLU A 171 1.55 -8.59 -6.57
C GLU A 171 2.52 -8.14 -5.45
N GLU A 172 3.23 -9.09 -4.84
CA GLU A 172 4.21 -8.80 -3.76
C GLU A 172 5.26 -7.75 -4.18
N GLU A 173 5.74 -7.83 -5.42
CA GLU A 173 6.71 -6.87 -5.95
C GLU A 173 6.09 -5.48 -6.09
N THR A 174 4.85 -5.37 -6.57
CA THR A 174 4.18 -4.07 -6.71
C THR A 174 3.88 -3.45 -5.34
N LEU A 175 3.63 -4.26 -4.32
CA LEU A 175 3.36 -3.78 -2.97
C LEU A 175 4.63 -3.30 -2.25
N TYR A 176 5.77 -3.98 -2.44
CA TYR A 176 6.97 -3.76 -1.64
C TYR A 176 8.21 -3.27 -2.40
N SER A 177 8.28 -3.40 -3.72
CA SER A 177 9.44 -2.94 -4.50
C SER A 177 9.38 -1.43 -4.75
N GLY A 178 10.48 -0.76 -4.46
CA GLY A 178 10.64 0.69 -4.55
C GLY A 178 10.98 1.22 -5.93
N ALA A 179 10.86 0.40 -6.99
CA ALA A 179 11.30 0.76 -8.33
C ALA A 179 10.12 0.81 -9.31
N ALA A 180 10.01 1.92 -10.04
CA ALA A 180 9.44 1.86 -11.37
C ALA A 180 10.22 0.79 -12.13
N VAL A 181 9.53 -0.21 -12.67
CA VAL A 181 10.10 -1.21 -13.59
C VAL A 181 10.61 -0.46 -14.82
N THR A 182 11.86 -0.01 -14.79
CA THR A 182 12.71 0.02 -15.97
C THR A 182 13.33 -1.35 -16.02
N GLY A 183 12.94 -2.13 -17.02
CA GLY A 183 13.30 -3.54 -17.10
C GLY A 183 14.80 -3.75 -16.97
N GLU A 184 15.20 -4.42 -15.90
CA GLU A 184 16.45 -5.15 -15.82
C GLU A 184 16.12 -6.54 -15.28
N SER A 185 16.52 -7.51 -16.08
CA SER A 185 16.29 -8.93 -15.91
C SER A 185 16.90 -9.46 -14.61
N SER A 186 16.13 -10.32 -13.95
CA SER A 186 16.53 -11.38 -13.02
C SER A 186 18.00 -11.82 -13.10
N SER A 187 18.85 -11.21 -12.27
CA SER A 187 20.05 -11.81 -11.67
C SER A 187 20.77 -10.71 -10.90
N ASP A 188 20.62 -10.66 -9.57
CA ASP A 188 21.65 -10.15 -8.63
C ASP A 188 21.10 -10.22 -7.18
N HIS A 189 20.85 -11.45 -6.73
CA HIS A 189 20.91 -11.75 -5.30
C HIS A 189 22.32 -12.23 -4.98
N GLU A 190 23.30 -11.32 -4.93
CA GLU A 190 24.61 -11.63 -4.35
C GLU A 190 24.82 -10.88 -3.04
N LEU A 191 24.94 -11.67 -1.97
CA LEU A 191 25.20 -11.24 -0.61
C LEU A 191 26.38 -10.26 -0.54
N ILE A 192 26.13 -9.06 -0.01
CA ILE A 192 27.19 -8.17 0.47
C ILE A 192 27.77 -8.75 1.77
N ARG A 193 28.61 -9.78 1.67
CA ARG A 193 29.62 -10.08 2.68
C ARG A 193 30.77 -9.09 2.48
N LYS A 194 30.80 -8.03 3.31
CA LYS A 194 31.97 -7.14 3.44
C LYS A 194 33.23 -7.99 3.73
N LYS A 195 34.06 -8.24 2.70
CA LYS A 195 35.46 -8.60 2.92
C LYS A 195 36.19 -7.34 3.39
N SER A 196 36.44 -7.28 4.70
CA SER A 196 37.41 -6.36 5.30
C SER A 196 38.76 -6.52 4.58
N LYS A 197 39.16 -5.50 3.80
CA LYS A 197 40.52 -5.39 3.28
C LYS A 197 41.43 -5.01 4.45
N LYS A 198 42.15 -5.98 5.01
CA LYS A 198 43.32 -5.69 5.85
C LYS A 198 44.38 -5.00 4.99
N PRO A 199 45.02 -3.90 5.46
CA PRO A 199 46.14 -3.30 4.74
C PRO A 199 47.35 -4.24 4.76
N LYS A 200 47.94 -4.49 3.59
CA LYS A 200 49.18 -5.25 3.44
C LYS A 200 50.34 -4.47 4.07
N LYS A 201 50.96 -5.03 5.10
CA LYS A 201 52.30 -4.64 5.55
C LYS A 201 53.31 -5.23 4.55
N ASN A 202 54.05 -4.37 3.84
CA ASN A 202 55.22 -4.80 3.07
C ASN A 202 56.37 -5.07 4.06
N LEU A 203 56.75 -6.34 4.19
CA LEU A 203 58.07 -6.71 4.71
C LEU A 203 59.08 -6.55 3.57
N GLY A 204 59.88 -5.49 3.64
CA GLY A 204 61.15 -5.40 2.93
C GLY A 204 62.28 -5.74 3.90
N SER A 205 62.97 -6.85 3.65
CA SER A 205 64.22 -7.24 4.29
C SER A 205 65.38 -6.41 3.74
N GLY A 206 66.22 -5.83 4.58
CA GLY A 206 67.46 -5.18 4.16
C GLY A 206 68.14 -4.43 5.29
N SER A 207 69.32 -4.89 5.65
CA SER A 207 70.13 -4.54 6.81
C SER A 207 70.86 -3.19 6.74
N LYS A 208 71.18 -2.67 7.93
CA LYS A 208 72.35 -1.84 8.35
C LYS A 208 71.98 -0.47 8.94
N GLY A 209 72.57 -0.16 10.09
CA GLY A 209 72.80 1.22 10.53
C GLY A 209 72.45 1.47 11.99
N CYS A 210 73.48 1.50 12.83
CA CYS A 210 73.50 1.97 14.21
C CYS A 210 73.51 3.52 14.25
N GLN A 211 73.38 4.10 15.47
CA GLN A 211 73.52 5.53 15.86
C GLN A 211 72.24 6.39 15.76
N GLU A 212 71.90 7.30 16.67
CA GLU A 212 72.41 7.74 17.99
C GLU A 212 71.30 8.61 18.62
N TRP A 213 71.32 8.77 19.94
CA TRP A 213 70.53 9.76 20.66
C TRP A 213 71.22 11.12 20.57
N GLU A 214 70.44 12.21 20.47
CA GLU A 214 70.59 13.50 21.19
C GLU A 214 69.97 14.68 20.39
N GLY A 215 69.34 15.60 21.14
CA GLY A 215 68.79 16.87 20.65
C GLY A 215 67.51 17.26 21.36
#